data_AF-A0A139CQA9-F1
#
_entry.id   AF-A0A139CQA9-F1
#
_cell.length_a   1.000
_cell.length_b   1.000
_cell.length_c   1.000
_cell.angle_alpha   90.00
_cell.angle_beta   90.00
_cell.angle_gamma   90.00
#
_symmetry.space_group_name_H-M   'P 1'
#
loop_
_entity.id
_entity.type
_entity.pdbx_description
1 polymer ?
#
loop_
_entity_poly.entity_id
_entity_poly.type
_entity_poly.pdbx_seq_one_letter_code
_entity_poly.pdbx_strand_id
1 'polypeptide(L)'
;MRTSINYRNLVETMFSVLKRKYGEELRATKYRNQVKEVKFKLLIHNIDRATSISVVIQMRISTEPIIDILKKYEEDWGFIQYLDFIK
;
A
#
# COMPACT_ATOMS: atom_id res chain seq x y z
N MET A 1 27.15 -1.38 20.55
CA MET A 1 26.70 -0.22 19.74
C MET A 1 26.74 -0.61 18.25
N ARG A 2 25.70 -1.27 17.71
CA ARG A 2 25.60 -1.73 16.30
C ARG A 2 24.19 -1.61 15.71
N THR A 3 23.22 -1.12 16.48
CA THR A 3 21.80 -1.15 16.10
C THR A 3 21.38 0.04 15.22
N SER A 4 21.94 1.24 15.43
CA SER A 4 21.48 2.47 14.76
C SER A 4 21.67 2.47 13.23
N ILE A 5 22.74 1.86 12.72
CA ILE A 5 23.05 1.82 11.28
C ILE A 5 22.05 0.95 10.53
N ASN A 6 21.70 -0.21 11.09
CA ASN A 6 20.79 -1.16 10.44
C ASN A 6 19.36 -0.59 10.33
N TYR A 7 18.88 0.12 11.37
CA TYR A 7 17.57 0.77 11.31
C TYR A 7 17.52 1.93 10.30
N ARG A 8 18.61 2.71 10.18
CA ARG A 8 18.70 3.78 9.18
C ARG A 8 18.61 3.22 7.76
N ASN A 9 19.38 2.17 7.46
CA ASN A 9 19.36 1.51 6.15
C ASN A 9 17.96 0.98 5.80
N LEU A 10 17.25 0.42 6.78
CA LEU A 10 15.90 -0.12 6.58
C LEU A 10 14.89 0.99 6.26
N VAL A 11 14.95 2.11 6.99
CA VAL A 11 14.10 3.28 6.78
C VAL A 11 14.38 3.93 5.41
N GLU A 12 15.65 4.12 5.06
CA GLU A 12 16.06 4.66 3.75
C GLU A 12 15.62 3.77 2.59
N THR A 13 15.71 2.45 2.76
CA THR A 13 15.22 1.49 1.77
C THR A 13 13.70 1.60 1.60
N MET A 14 12.94 1.66 2.70
CA MET A 14 11.48 1.82 2.65
C MET A 14 11.06 3.13 1.99
N PHE A 15 11.72 4.25 2.32
CA PHE A 15 11.45 5.52 1.65
C PHE A 15 11.80 5.47 0.17
N SER A 16 12.90 4.83 -0.20
CA SER A 16 13.28 4.62 -1.61
C SER A 16 12.26 3.78 -2.38
N VAL A 17 11.63 2.79 -1.73
CA VAL A 17 10.52 2.01 -2.32
C VAL A 17 9.29 2.89 -2.51
N LEU A 18 8.90 3.66 -1.50
CA LEU A 18 7.72 4.53 -1.58
C LEU A 18 7.85 5.61 -2.64
N LYS A 19 9.02 6.25 -2.73
CA LYS A 19 9.31 7.28 -3.74
C LYS A 19 9.16 6.76 -5.16
N ARG A 20 9.59 5.52 -5.42
CA ARG A 20 9.40 4.88 -6.74
C ARG A 20 7.94 4.56 -7.04
N LYS A 21 7.14 4.18 -6.03
CA LYS A 21 5.72 3.81 -6.20
C LYS A 21 4.79 5.02 -6.29
N TYR A 22 5.03 6.07 -5.50
CA TYR A 22 4.10 7.19 -5.32
C TYR A 22 4.69 8.55 -5.74
N GLY A 23 5.88 8.56 -6.36
CA GLY A 23 6.64 9.76 -6.68
C GLY A 23 7.38 10.37 -5.48
N GLU A 24 8.35 11.23 -5.76
CA GLU A 24 9.07 12.00 -4.73
C GLU A 24 8.29 13.22 -4.23
N GLU A 25 7.37 13.74 -5.04
CA GLU A 25 6.64 14.96 -4.75
C GLU A 25 5.53 14.72 -3.71
N LEU A 26 5.35 15.72 -2.84
CA LEU A 26 4.23 15.81 -1.92
C LEU A 26 3.25 16.84 -2.45
N ARG A 27 1.99 16.43 -2.63
CA ARG A 27 0.93 17.31 -3.14
C ARG A 27 0.50 18.33 -2.09
N ALA A 28 0.67 18.01 -0.81
CA ALA A 28 0.33 18.92 0.27
C ALA A 28 1.30 20.10 0.39
N THR A 29 0.77 21.33 0.49
CA THR A 29 1.58 22.54 0.71
C THR A 29 1.91 22.78 2.19
N LYS A 30 0.98 22.46 3.10
CA LYS A 30 1.19 22.63 4.55
C LYS A 30 2.02 21.48 5.11
N TYR A 31 3.08 21.78 5.87
CA TYR A 31 3.97 20.77 6.48
C TYR A 31 3.21 19.68 7.27
N ARG A 32 2.22 20.07 8.09
CA ARG A 32 1.40 19.10 8.84
C ARG A 32 0.68 18.10 7.93
N ASN A 33 0.27 18.53 6.74
CA ASN A 33 -0.41 17.67 5.77
C ASN A 33 0.60 16.85 4.96
N GLN A 34 1.79 17.38 4.68
CA GLN A 34 2.90 16.63 4.08
C GLN A 34 3.30 15.42 4.93
N VAL A 35 3.43 15.62 6.25
CA VAL A 35 3.72 14.52 7.18
C VAL A 35 2.61 13.48 7.17
N LYS A 36 1.33 13.89 7.08
CA LYS A 36 0.20 12.97 6.96
C LYS A 36 0.25 12.20 5.64
N GLU A 37 0.51 12.87 4.53
CA GLU A 37 0.63 12.26 3.21
C GLU A 37 1.68 11.14 3.20
N VAL A 38 2.86 11.40 3.76
CA VAL A 38 3.92 10.38 3.87
C VAL A 38 3.50 9.20 4.74
N LYS A 39 2.84 9.45 5.88
CA LYS A 39 2.30 8.38 6.74
C LYS A 39 1.23 7.55 6.04
N PHE A 40 0.35 8.18 5.26
CA PHE A 40 -0.66 7.46 4.48
C PHE A 40 -0.03 6.64 3.36
N LYS A 41 0.97 7.17 2.62
CA LYS A 41 1.73 6.39 1.62
C LYS A 41 2.37 5.14 2.25
N LEU A 42 2.94 5.25 3.45
CA LEU A 42 3.45 4.11 4.22
C LEU A 42 2.35 3.10 4.59
N LEU A 43 1.22 3.56 5.13
CA LEU A 43 0.12 2.68 5.54
C LEU A 43 -0.48 1.93 4.36
N ILE A 44 -0.76 2.64 3.25
CA ILE A 44 -1.31 2.04 2.03
C ILE A 44 -0.34 0.99 1.47
N HIS A 45 0.97 1.27 1.45
CA HIS A 45 1.94 0.27 0.98
C HIS A 45 1.95 -1.01 1.83
N ASN A 46 1.84 -0.88 3.16
CA ASN A 46 1.79 -2.04 4.04
C ASN A 46 0.48 -2.82 3.90
N ILE A 47 -0.66 -2.12 3.79
CA ILE A 47 -1.97 -2.74 3.58
C ILE A 47 -1.99 -3.48 2.24
N ASP A 48 -1.54 -2.85 1.16
CA ASP A 48 -1.47 -3.45 -0.17
C ASP A 48 -0.68 -4.78 -0.18
N ARG A 49 0.47 -4.81 0.51
CA ARG A 49 1.24 -6.04 0.72
C ARG A 49 0.47 -7.08 1.54
N ALA A 50 -0.14 -6.66 2.65
CA ALA A 50 -0.88 -7.57 3.53
C ALA A 50 -2.09 -8.18 2.82
N THR A 51 -2.82 -7.38 2.04
CA THR A 51 -3.95 -7.83 1.22
C THR A 51 -3.47 -8.81 0.16
N SER A 52 -2.41 -8.49 -0.58
CA SER A 52 -1.83 -9.40 -1.58
C SER A 52 -1.47 -10.77 -0.99
N ILE A 53 -0.83 -10.79 0.18
CA ILE A 53 -0.49 -12.04 0.88
C ILE A 53 -1.75 -12.77 1.34
N SER A 54 -2.73 -12.04 1.88
CA SER A 54 -3.99 -12.62 2.35
C SER A 54 -4.78 -13.29 1.23
N VAL A 55 -4.82 -12.67 0.03
CA VAL A 55 -5.43 -13.25 -1.17
C VAL A 55 -4.73 -14.56 -1.55
N VAL A 56 -3.40 -14.59 -1.56
CA VAL A 56 -2.62 -15.80 -1.88
C VAL A 56 -2.88 -16.92 -0.88
N ILE A 57 -2.96 -16.59 0.42
CA ILE A 57 -3.28 -17.58 1.46
C ILE A 57 -4.71 -18.10 1.27
N GLN A 58 -5.69 -17.22 1.03
CA GLN A 58 -7.07 -17.60 0.76
C GLN A 58 -7.17 -18.52 -0.46
N MET A 59 -6.51 -18.18 -1.58
CA MET A 59 -6.46 -19.04 -2.78
C MET A 59 -5.86 -20.42 -2.49
N ARG A 60 -4.90 -20.52 -1.56
CA ARG A 60 -4.25 -21.79 -1.21
C ARG A 60 -5.11 -22.70 -0.33
N ILE A 61 -5.98 -22.12 0.49
CA ILE A 61 -6.78 -22.86 1.48
C ILE A 61 -8.24 -23.05 1.01
N SER A 62 -8.75 -22.14 0.18
CA SER A 62 -10.16 -22.12 -0.19
C SER A 62 -10.57 -23.30 -1.08
N THR A 63 -11.75 -23.84 -0.78
CA THR A 63 -12.49 -24.78 -1.63
C THR A 63 -13.45 -24.10 -2.60
N GLU A 64 -13.64 -22.78 -2.47
CA GLU A 64 -14.47 -21.97 -3.37
C GLU A 64 -13.75 -21.73 -4.71
N PRO A 65 -14.48 -21.65 -5.83
CA PRO A 65 -13.86 -21.42 -7.13
C PRO A 65 -13.19 -20.04 -7.18
N ILE A 66 -11.97 -20.02 -7.72
CA ILE A 66 -11.13 -18.82 -7.87
C ILE A 66 -11.88 -17.64 -8.51
N ILE A 67 -12.79 -17.91 -9.44
CA ILE A 67 -13.55 -16.90 -10.18
C ILE A 67 -14.41 -16.03 -9.24
N ASP A 68 -15.04 -16.63 -8.23
CA ASP A 68 -15.96 -15.90 -7.34
C ASP A 68 -15.18 -15.03 -6.34
N ILE A 69 -14.01 -15.51 -5.92
CA ILE A 69 -13.06 -14.74 -5.11
C ILE A 69 -12.56 -13.53 -5.91
N LEU A 70 -12.15 -13.73 -7.16
CA LEU A 70 -11.65 -12.65 -8.02
C LEU A 70 -12.72 -11.60 -8.33
N LYS A 71 -13.96 -12.01 -8.62
CA LYS A 71 -15.08 -11.08 -8.83
C LYS A 71 -15.33 -10.17 -7.62
N LYS A 72 -15.27 -10.73 -6.42
CA LYS A 72 -15.43 -9.95 -5.18
C LYS A 72 -14.33 -8.88 -5.06
N TYR A 73 -13.07 -9.25 -5.32
CA TYR A 73 -11.98 -8.28 -5.30
C TYR A 73 -12.11 -7.26 -6.44
N GLU A 74 -12.55 -7.66 -7.64
CA GLU A 74 -12.76 -6.75 -8.77
C GLU A 74 -13.84 -5.71 -8.49
N GLU A 75 -14.96 -6.08 -7.84
CA GLU A 75 -15.99 -5.13 -7.39
C GLU A 75 -15.44 -4.12 -6.37
N ASP A 76 -14.71 -4.61 -5.36
CA ASP A 76 -14.09 -3.75 -4.33
C ASP A 76 -13.08 -2.76 -4.95
N TRP A 77 -12.23 -3.22 -5.87
CA TRP A 77 -11.25 -2.39 -6.57
C TRP A 77 -11.90 -1.43 -7.58
N GLY A 78 -12.93 -1.88 -8.30
CA GLY A 78 -13.69 -1.07 -9.25
C GLY A 78 -14.40 0.11 -8.58
N PHE A 79 -14.95 -0.11 -7.38
CA PHE A 79 -15.53 0.97 -6.57
C PHE A 79 -14.50 2.02 -6.14
N ILE A 80 -13.28 1.61 -5.80
CA ILE A 80 -12.18 2.53 -5.45
C ILE A 80 -11.78 3.39 -6.66
N GLN A 81 -11.63 2.79 -7.85
CA GLN A 81 -11.31 3.54 -9.07
C GLN A 81 -12.42 4.52 -9.47
N TYR A 82 -13.69 4.15 -9.28
CA TYR A 82 -14.83 5.03 -9.50
C TYR A 82 -14.82 6.25 -8.57
N LEU A 83 -14.48 6.05 -7.28
CA LEU A 83 -14.32 7.15 -6.32
C LEU A 83 -13.15 8.09 -6.66
N ASP A 84 -12.07 7.55 -7.22
CA ASP A 84 -10.93 8.35 -7.68
C ASP A 84 -11.25 9.20 -8.93
N PHE A 85 -12.23 8.78 -9.76
CA PHE A 85 -12.71 9.52 -10.93
C PHE A 85 -13.67 10.67 -10.58
N ILE A 86 -14.33 10.62 -9.42
CA ILE A 86 -15.34 11.62 -9.00
C ILE A 86 -14.70 12.85 -8.29
N LYS A 87 -13.38 12.84 -8.05
CA LYS A 87 -12.62 13.97 -7.50
C LYS A 87 -11.93 14.79 -8.58
#